data_AF-A0A124GZM3-F1
#
_entry.id   AF-A0A124GZM3-F1
#
_cell.length_a   1.000
_cell.length_b   1.000
_cell.length_c   1.000
_cell.angle_alpha   90.00
_cell.angle_beta   90.00
_cell.angle_gamma   90.00
#
_symmetry.space_group_name_H-M   'P 1'
#
loop_
_entity.id
_entity.type
_entity.pdbx_description
1 polymer ?
#
loop_
_entity_poly.entity_id
_entity_poly.type
_entity_poly.pdbx_seq_one_letter_code
_entity_poly.pdbx_strand_id
1 'polypeptide(L)'
;MTSATITADAAGSWKLGDLSVNRVGLGAMRLTGSAAFHHGTPSDRERSMAVLRKAIELGVNHIDTAAFYFSALRSANELINSALAPYADDLVIAAKVGPYRDYHGEWGTSARPDQLRGHVEENLRQLGRDHLDVVYLRRMRQDSIAEHFGALAELREAGLIRHLGVSAVEPRHLAEARAIAPVVCVQNRYAVDRPDPVDDEVLRLCGEQGIAFVPFYAVAGEAGAEGATTAHDAEVLAVARAHGASPTQVRIAWTLHQGPHVLAIPGTGNPDHLVENVAAGALRLTDDELARLNAARRHGG
;
A
#
# COMPACT_ATOMS: atom_id res chain seq x y z
N MET A 1 -34.85 3.33 3.89
CA MET A 1 -33.86 2.64 4.76
C MET A 1 -32.50 3.20 4.38
N THR A 2 -31.89 4.01 5.22
CA THR A 2 -30.50 4.47 5.01
C THR A 2 -29.62 3.23 5.09
N SER A 3 -29.08 2.79 3.94
CA SER A 3 -28.07 1.73 3.91
C SER A 3 -26.93 2.17 4.83
N ALA A 4 -26.63 1.38 5.87
CA ALA A 4 -25.53 1.68 6.77
C ALA A 4 -24.24 1.77 5.96
N THR A 5 -23.43 2.81 6.22
CA THR A 5 -22.13 2.97 5.57
C THR A 5 -21.23 1.79 5.94
N ILE A 6 -20.67 1.11 4.94
CA ILE A 6 -19.72 0.01 5.15
C ILE A 6 -18.37 0.61 5.61
N THR A 7 -17.85 0.07 6.71
CA THR A 7 -16.57 0.45 7.32
C THR A 7 -15.49 -0.61 7.09
N ALA A 8 -14.22 -0.25 7.31
CA ALA A 8 -13.07 -1.07 6.94
C ALA A 8 -12.97 -2.40 7.73
N ASP A 9 -13.63 -2.52 8.88
CA ASP A 9 -13.71 -3.77 9.65
C ASP A 9 -14.44 -4.88 8.90
N ALA A 10 -15.29 -4.54 7.92
CA ALA A 10 -15.98 -5.52 7.09
C ALA A 10 -15.02 -6.41 6.26
N ALA A 11 -13.77 -5.95 6.05
CA ALA A 11 -12.73 -6.73 5.39
C ALA A 11 -12.05 -7.76 6.32
N GLY A 12 -12.32 -7.70 7.63
CA GLY A 12 -11.55 -8.37 8.67
C GLY A 12 -10.26 -7.61 9.01
N SER A 13 -9.48 -8.18 9.93
CA SER A 13 -8.24 -7.57 10.43
C SER A 13 -7.05 -8.52 10.35
N TRP A 14 -5.85 -7.96 10.47
CA TRP A 14 -4.57 -8.66 10.49
C TRP A 14 -3.60 -8.00 11.48
N LYS A 15 -2.53 -8.70 11.83
CA LYS A 15 -1.45 -8.20 12.68
C LYS A 15 -0.23 -7.78 11.86
N LEU A 16 0.12 -6.50 11.88
CA LEU A 16 1.40 -5.98 11.41
C LEU A 16 2.38 -5.94 12.58
N GLY A 17 3.04 -7.07 12.82
CA GLY A 17 3.78 -7.28 14.07
C GLY A 17 2.79 -7.40 15.23
N ASP A 18 2.83 -6.48 16.18
CA ASP A 18 1.87 -6.40 17.28
C ASP A 18 0.67 -5.47 16.99
N LEU A 19 0.73 -4.68 15.91
CA LEU A 19 -0.27 -3.69 15.53
C LEU A 19 -1.47 -4.33 14.84
N SER A 20 -2.68 -4.04 15.30
CA SER A 20 -3.92 -4.55 14.68
C SER A 20 -4.41 -3.61 13.60
N VAL A 21 -4.53 -4.09 12.37
CA VAL A 21 -5.01 -3.28 11.24
C VAL A 21 -6.20 -3.92 10.55
N ASN A 22 -7.16 -3.11 10.11
CA ASN A 22 -8.18 -3.56 9.17
C ASN A 22 -7.54 -3.90 7.83
N ARG A 23 -8.09 -4.85 7.08
CA ARG A 23 -7.47 -5.34 5.84
C ARG A 23 -7.59 -4.37 4.65
N VAL A 24 -8.33 -3.28 4.81
CA VAL A 24 -8.36 -2.15 3.86
C VAL A 24 -7.73 -0.91 4.50
N GLY A 25 -6.65 -0.43 3.89
CA GLY A 25 -5.92 0.77 4.25
C GLY A 25 -6.01 1.86 3.20
N LEU A 26 -5.20 2.90 3.35
CA LEU A 26 -5.09 4.00 2.38
C LEU A 26 -3.67 4.13 1.85
N GLY A 27 -3.52 4.06 0.51
CA GLY A 27 -2.27 4.45 -0.16
C GLY A 27 -2.21 5.95 -0.41
N ALA A 28 -1.28 6.66 0.23
CA ALA A 28 -1.23 8.12 0.24
C ALA A 28 -0.67 8.75 -1.05
N MET A 29 -0.11 7.96 -1.96
CA MET A 29 0.54 8.47 -3.18
C MET A 29 -0.38 9.34 -4.06
N ARG A 30 -1.68 9.06 -4.09
CA ARG A 30 -2.67 9.81 -4.89
C ARG A 30 -3.20 11.07 -4.20
N LEU A 31 -2.81 11.33 -2.95
CA LEU A 31 -3.19 12.56 -2.25
C LEU A 31 -2.42 13.78 -2.78
N THR A 32 -1.31 13.56 -3.49
CA THR A 32 -0.43 14.64 -3.93
C THR A 32 -0.80 15.22 -5.30
N GLY A 33 -1.55 14.49 -6.13
CA GLY A 33 -1.96 14.95 -7.46
C GLY A 33 -2.81 13.95 -8.24
N SER A 34 -3.26 14.36 -9.42
CA SER A 34 -4.07 13.52 -10.33
C SER A 34 -3.31 12.28 -10.83
N ALA A 35 -1.98 12.37 -10.93
CA ALA A 35 -1.08 11.27 -11.20
C ALA A 35 -0.09 11.08 -10.03
N ALA A 36 0.62 9.95 -10.01
CA ALA A 36 1.70 9.77 -9.05
C ALA A 36 2.82 10.80 -9.27
N PHE A 37 3.51 11.18 -8.18
CA PHE A 37 4.71 12.01 -8.22
C PHE A 37 4.45 13.40 -8.85
N HIS A 38 5.30 13.83 -9.79
CA HIS A 38 5.21 15.11 -10.48
C HIS A 38 4.46 15.03 -11.83
N HIS A 39 3.93 13.85 -12.20
CA HIS A 39 3.38 13.61 -13.53
C HIS A 39 1.95 14.15 -13.73
N GLY A 40 1.36 14.79 -12.72
CA GLY A 40 -0.02 15.28 -12.77
C GLY A 40 -0.19 16.61 -12.04
N THR A 41 -1.40 17.13 -12.10
CA THR A 41 -1.75 18.39 -11.44
C THR A 41 -1.81 18.18 -9.92
N PRO A 42 -1.13 19.01 -9.11
CA PRO A 42 -1.22 18.91 -7.66
C PRO A 42 -2.66 18.99 -7.15
N SER A 43 -2.99 18.15 -6.17
CA SER A 43 -4.34 18.09 -5.61
C SER A 43 -4.67 19.35 -4.81
N ASP A 44 -5.96 19.67 -4.72
CA ASP A 44 -6.43 20.62 -3.72
C ASP A 44 -6.12 20.12 -2.29
N ARG A 45 -5.59 21.00 -1.45
CA ARG A 45 -5.09 20.63 -0.12
C ARG A 45 -6.24 20.19 0.80
N GLU A 46 -7.31 20.97 0.85
CA GLU A 46 -8.46 20.69 1.72
C GLU A 46 -9.16 19.41 1.30
N ARG A 47 -9.27 19.15 -0.02
CA ARG A 47 -9.78 17.89 -0.53
C ARG A 47 -8.94 16.69 -0.06
N SER A 48 -7.61 16.76 -0.16
CA SER A 48 -6.74 15.67 0.32
C SER A 48 -6.84 15.47 1.84
N MET A 49 -6.94 16.54 2.61
CA MET A 49 -7.17 16.47 4.06
C MET A 49 -8.55 15.88 4.40
N ALA A 50 -9.58 16.19 3.62
CA ALA A 50 -10.92 15.60 3.78
C ALA A 50 -10.91 14.10 3.49
N VAL A 51 -10.18 13.63 2.47
CA VAL A 51 -9.99 12.19 2.20
C VAL A 51 -9.34 11.49 3.39
N LEU A 52 -8.27 12.07 3.96
CA LEU A 52 -7.57 11.50 5.11
C LEU A 52 -8.49 11.37 6.33
N ARG A 53 -9.21 12.43 6.69
CA ARG A 53 -10.17 12.41 7.81
C ARG A 53 -11.28 11.40 7.55
N LYS A 54 -11.81 11.37 6.31
CA LYS A 54 -12.85 10.42 5.93
C LYS A 54 -12.39 8.97 6.02
N ALA A 55 -11.12 8.69 5.74
CA ALA A 55 -10.57 7.34 5.86
C ALA A 55 -10.64 6.86 7.32
N ILE A 56 -10.24 7.71 8.27
CA ILE A 56 -10.35 7.41 9.70
C ILE A 56 -11.81 7.24 10.13
N GLU A 57 -12.73 8.10 9.68
CA GLU A 57 -14.17 7.95 9.95
C GLU A 57 -14.74 6.61 9.44
N LEU A 58 -14.20 6.09 8.34
CA LEU A 58 -14.59 4.81 7.74
C LEU A 58 -13.89 3.61 8.41
N GLY A 59 -13.10 3.83 9.47
CA GLY A 59 -12.39 2.79 10.21
C GLY A 59 -11.06 2.37 9.58
N VAL A 60 -10.55 3.08 8.58
CA VAL A 60 -9.18 2.84 8.10
C VAL A 60 -8.21 3.22 9.21
N ASN A 61 -7.38 2.26 9.62
CA ASN A 61 -6.41 2.46 10.70
C ASN A 61 -4.96 2.17 10.28
N HIS A 62 -4.69 2.09 8.98
CA HIS A 62 -3.32 2.09 8.47
C HIS A 62 -3.18 2.87 7.16
N ILE A 63 -2.13 3.69 7.08
CA ILE A 63 -1.84 4.56 5.93
C ILE A 63 -0.44 4.25 5.42
N ASP A 64 -0.37 3.89 4.14
CA ASP A 64 0.87 3.65 3.42
C ASP A 64 1.36 4.95 2.76
N THR A 65 2.61 5.34 3.02
CA THR A 65 3.18 6.61 2.55
C THR A 65 4.69 6.48 2.28
N ALA A 66 5.33 7.58 1.84
CA ALA A 66 6.77 7.73 1.74
C ALA A 66 7.13 9.22 1.60
N ALA A 67 8.29 9.64 2.10
CA ALA A 67 8.80 11.00 1.91
C ALA A 67 8.97 11.39 0.44
N PHE A 68 9.23 10.43 -0.46
CA PHE A 68 9.32 10.67 -1.91
C PHE A 68 7.95 10.74 -2.62
N TYR A 69 6.84 10.59 -1.90
CA TYR A 69 5.49 10.86 -2.40
C TYR A 69 5.19 12.35 -2.30
N PHE A 70 5.60 13.09 -3.32
CA PHE A 70 5.30 14.50 -3.45
C PHE A 70 5.03 14.91 -4.91
N SER A 71 4.23 15.96 -5.06
CA SER A 71 4.12 16.77 -6.28
C SER A 71 4.75 18.14 -6.02
N ALA A 72 4.73 19.03 -7.02
CA ALA A 72 5.31 20.37 -6.89
C ALA A 72 4.76 21.18 -5.69
N LEU A 73 3.54 20.91 -5.25
CA LEU A 73 2.87 21.68 -4.19
C LEU A 73 2.42 20.85 -2.98
N ARG A 74 2.66 19.52 -2.96
CA ARG A 74 2.11 18.63 -1.93
C ARG A 74 3.11 17.55 -1.55
N SER A 75 3.30 17.31 -0.25
CA SER A 75 3.90 16.08 0.27
C SER A 75 2.82 15.22 0.93
N ALA A 76 2.82 13.92 0.67
CA ALA A 76 1.87 12.99 1.30
C ALA A 76 2.03 12.96 2.82
N ASN A 77 3.26 12.92 3.32
CA ASN A 77 3.55 12.91 4.77
C ASN A 77 3.08 14.20 5.44
N GLU A 78 3.31 15.35 4.80
CA GLU A 78 2.87 16.65 5.31
C GLU A 78 1.35 16.77 5.36
N LEU A 79 0.65 16.26 4.34
CA LEU A 79 -0.81 16.19 4.33
C LEU A 79 -1.35 15.27 5.43
N ILE A 80 -0.73 14.11 5.64
CA ILE A 80 -1.07 13.16 6.71
C ILE A 80 -0.93 13.82 8.09
N ASN A 81 0.20 14.49 8.34
CA ASN A 81 0.45 15.24 9.57
C ASN A 81 -0.62 16.32 9.79
N SER A 82 -0.79 17.21 8.81
CA SER A 82 -1.74 18.33 8.93
C SER A 82 -3.19 17.90 9.11
N ALA A 83 -3.59 16.75 8.58
CA ALA A 83 -4.96 16.27 8.68
C ALA A 83 -5.24 15.50 9.99
N LEU A 84 -4.24 14.78 10.50
CA LEU A 84 -4.44 13.71 11.50
C LEU A 84 -3.64 13.90 12.80
N ALA A 85 -2.77 14.90 12.92
CA ALA A 85 -2.11 15.19 14.19
C ALA A 85 -3.03 15.95 15.16
N PRO A 86 -3.02 15.65 16.48
CA PRO A 86 -2.38 14.49 17.10
C PRO A 86 -3.04 13.18 16.64
N TYR A 87 -2.21 12.19 16.35
CA TYR A 87 -2.65 10.93 15.76
C TYR A 87 -3.40 10.05 16.77
N ALA A 88 -4.38 9.29 16.28
CA ALA A 88 -5.02 8.24 17.08
C ALA A 88 -4.02 7.13 17.42
N ASP A 89 -4.15 6.55 18.63
CA ASP A 89 -3.23 5.53 19.14
C ASP A 89 -3.21 4.25 18.30
N ASP A 90 -4.30 3.94 17.60
CA ASP A 90 -4.45 2.76 16.75
C ASP A 90 -4.16 3.02 15.27
N LEU A 91 -3.75 4.24 14.90
CA LEU A 91 -3.39 4.58 13.52
C LEU A 91 -1.93 4.22 13.22
N VAL A 92 -1.76 3.23 12.35
CA VAL A 92 -0.47 2.74 11.88
C VAL A 92 0.01 3.51 10.64
N ILE A 93 1.20 4.09 10.69
CA ILE A 93 1.83 4.72 9.51
C ILE A 93 2.93 3.80 8.95
N ALA A 94 2.75 3.38 7.70
CA ALA A 94 3.66 2.52 6.96
C ALA A 94 4.46 3.35 5.94
N ALA A 95 5.69 3.73 6.29
CA ALA A 95 6.56 4.56 5.46
C ALA A 95 7.55 3.73 4.64
N LYS A 96 8.18 4.34 3.63
CA LYS A 96 9.19 3.69 2.79
C LYS A 96 10.48 4.50 2.71
N VAL A 97 11.57 3.76 2.58
CA VAL A 97 12.93 4.27 2.37
C VAL A 97 13.65 3.47 1.27
N GLY A 98 14.83 3.94 0.85
CA GLY A 98 15.60 3.38 -0.25
C GLY A 98 15.62 4.31 -1.48
N PRO A 99 14.50 4.50 -2.20
CA PRO A 99 14.40 5.51 -3.24
C PRO A 99 14.42 6.93 -2.65
N TYR A 100 14.91 7.88 -3.44
CA TYR A 100 14.69 9.30 -3.22
C TYR A 100 14.45 10.01 -4.55
N ARG A 101 13.88 11.20 -4.48
CA ARG A 101 13.73 12.12 -5.61
C ARG A 101 14.42 13.43 -5.29
N ASP A 102 15.03 14.05 -6.29
CA ASP A 102 15.64 15.37 -6.15
C ASP A 102 14.59 16.49 -6.10
N TYR A 103 15.04 17.74 -6.02
CA TYR A 103 14.15 18.90 -5.92
C TYR A 103 13.37 19.21 -7.21
N HIS A 104 13.81 18.69 -8.36
CA HIS A 104 13.03 18.71 -9.61
C HIS A 104 11.99 17.60 -9.63
N GLY A 105 12.09 16.64 -8.71
CA GLY A 105 11.23 15.49 -8.64
C GLY A 105 11.71 14.32 -9.49
N GLU A 106 12.96 14.32 -9.93
CA GLU A 106 13.56 13.22 -10.69
C GLU A 106 14.08 12.11 -9.76
N TRP A 107 14.05 10.87 -10.23
CA TRP A 107 14.53 9.74 -9.44
C TRP A 107 16.05 9.76 -9.33
N GLY A 108 16.54 9.73 -8.09
CA GLY A 108 17.96 9.55 -7.80
C GLY A 108 18.40 8.09 -7.95
N THR A 109 19.69 7.85 -7.69
CA THR A 109 20.19 6.50 -7.45
C THR A 109 19.61 5.94 -6.15
N SER A 110 19.54 4.62 -6.02
CA SER A 110 19.09 4.06 -4.75
C SER A 110 20.03 4.46 -3.62
N ALA A 111 19.47 4.77 -2.45
CA ALA A 111 20.26 5.02 -1.25
C ALA A 111 21.21 3.87 -0.97
N ARG A 112 22.42 4.20 -0.54
CA ARG A 112 23.34 3.26 0.11
C ARG A 112 22.87 2.97 1.54
N PRO A 113 23.33 1.87 2.17
CA PRO A 113 22.96 1.53 3.55
C PRO A 113 23.17 2.69 4.54
N ASP A 114 24.31 3.39 4.45
CA ASP A 114 24.68 4.54 5.31
C ASP A 114 23.76 5.76 5.17
N GLN A 115 22.99 5.83 4.08
CA GLN A 115 22.07 6.94 3.80
C GLN A 115 20.64 6.69 4.28
N LEU A 116 20.29 5.45 4.64
CA LEU A 116 18.92 5.08 5.02
C LEU A 116 18.45 5.80 6.29
N ARG A 117 19.36 6.10 7.23
CA ARG A 117 19.04 6.91 8.41
C ARG A 117 18.43 8.26 8.04
N GLY A 118 19.04 8.97 7.09
CA GLY A 118 18.52 10.25 6.62
C GLY A 118 17.13 10.14 6.01
N HIS A 119 16.83 9.03 5.31
CA HIS A 119 15.49 8.78 4.75
C HIS A 119 14.45 8.48 5.84
N VAL A 120 14.83 7.78 6.91
CA VAL A 120 13.98 7.54 8.08
C VAL A 120 13.68 8.86 8.79
N GLU A 121 14.72 9.66 9.09
CA GLU A 121 14.59 10.96 9.74
C GLU A 121 13.79 11.97 8.91
N GLU A 122 13.87 11.91 7.58
CA GLU A 122 13.01 12.69 6.68
C GLU A 122 11.53 12.34 6.85
N ASN A 123 11.19 11.05 6.87
CA ASN A 123 9.81 10.62 7.11
C ASN A 123 9.33 11.05 8.51
N LEU A 124 10.13 10.85 9.55
CA LEU A 124 9.83 11.28 10.93
C LEU A 124 9.52 12.78 10.99
N ARG A 125 10.37 13.62 10.38
CA ARG A 125 10.20 15.07 10.38
C ARG A 125 8.93 15.51 9.65
N GLN A 126 8.67 14.97 8.46
CA GLN A 126 7.47 15.34 7.70
C GLN A 126 6.18 14.85 8.39
N LEU A 127 6.22 13.67 9.02
CA LEU A 127 5.10 13.11 9.77
C LEU A 127 4.97 13.69 11.19
N GLY A 128 5.96 14.41 11.70
CA GLY A 128 5.94 14.92 13.08
C GLY A 128 5.84 13.78 14.11
N ARG A 129 6.62 12.72 13.92
CA ARG A 129 6.63 11.51 14.76
C ARG A 129 8.01 11.30 15.36
N ASP A 130 8.07 10.70 16.56
CA ASP A 130 9.33 10.32 17.21
C ASP A 130 9.83 8.93 16.75
N HIS A 131 8.93 8.07 16.27
CA HIS A 131 9.24 6.77 15.66
C HIS A 131 8.26 6.45 14.51
N LEU A 132 8.67 5.59 13.59
CA LEU A 132 7.81 5.06 12.52
C LEU A 132 7.28 3.67 12.90
N ASP A 133 5.97 3.45 12.70
CA ASP A 133 5.33 2.18 13.05
C ASP A 133 5.84 1.03 12.18
N VAL A 134 5.88 1.24 10.86
CA VAL A 134 6.39 0.27 9.89
C VAL A 134 7.26 1.00 8.86
N VAL A 135 8.45 0.47 8.57
CA VAL A 135 9.30 0.94 7.48
C VAL A 135 9.55 -0.17 6.48
N TYR A 136 9.15 0.07 5.22
CA TYR A 136 9.55 -0.77 4.10
C TYR A 136 10.90 -0.32 3.53
N LEU A 137 11.82 -1.27 3.35
CA LEU A 137 12.90 -1.13 2.38
C LEU A 137 12.32 -1.31 0.97
N ARG A 138 12.19 -0.24 0.20
CA ARG A 138 11.79 -0.33 -1.22
C ARG A 138 13.02 -0.62 -2.07
N ARG A 139 13.16 -1.87 -2.51
CA ARG A 139 14.22 -2.29 -3.44
C ARG A 139 14.06 -1.56 -4.76
N MET A 140 15.16 -1.13 -5.37
CA MET A 140 15.15 -0.52 -6.71
C MET A 140 15.74 -1.51 -7.73
N ARG A 141 17.05 -1.72 -7.66
CA ARG A 141 17.81 -2.55 -8.62
C ARG A 141 18.89 -3.42 -7.96
N GLN A 142 18.93 -3.42 -6.63
CA GLN A 142 19.92 -4.16 -5.87
C GLN A 142 19.79 -5.66 -6.11
N ASP A 143 20.92 -6.35 -6.21
CA ASP A 143 20.93 -7.81 -6.24
C ASP A 143 20.73 -8.40 -4.84
N SER A 144 21.44 -7.92 -3.83
CA SER A 144 21.18 -8.28 -2.42
C SER A 144 20.63 -7.07 -1.66
N ILE A 145 19.75 -7.31 -0.69
CA ILE A 145 19.24 -6.27 0.21
C ILE A 145 19.84 -6.37 1.62
N ALA A 146 20.77 -7.29 1.85
CA ALA A 146 21.25 -7.61 3.19
C ALA A 146 21.85 -6.40 3.93
N GLU A 147 22.76 -5.65 3.31
CA GLU A 147 23.38 -4.49 3.95
C GLU A 147 22.36 -3.37 4.21
N HIS A 148 21.47 -3.10 3.26
CA HIS A 148 20.40 -2.11 3.42
C HIS A 148 19.44 -2.49 4.53
N PHE A 149 19.04 -3.76 4.61
CA PHE A 149 18.12 -4.23 5.63
C PHE A 149 18.80 -4.31 7.01
N GLY A 150 20.10 -4.63 7.07
CA GLY A 150 20.93 -4.52 8.27
C GLY A 150 20.95 -3.11 8.85
N ALA A 151 21.15 -2.09 8.01
CA ALA A 151 21.07 -0.69 8.44
C ALA A 151 19.69 -0.32 9.00
N LEU A 152 18.59 -0.85 8.45
CA LEU A 152 17.25 -0.63 9.02
C LEU A 152 17.03 -1.40 10.33
N ALA A 153 17.62 -2.59 10.47
CA ALA A 153 17.60 -3.33 11.71
C ALA A 153 18.28 -2.56 12.85
N GLU A 154 19.43 -1.93 12.58
CA GLU A 154 20.10 -1.05 13.55
C GLU A 154 19.22 0.14 13.96
N LEU A 155 18.49 0.75 13.02
CA LEU A 155 17.56 1.84 13.31
C LEU A 155 16.31 1.39 14.07
N ARG A 156 15.89 0.13 13.90
CA ARG A 156 14.86 -0.49 14.73
C ARG A 156 15.35 -0.67 16.17
N GLU A 157 16.55 -1.21 16.37
CA GLU A 157 17.14 -1.34 17.72
C GLU A 157 17.38 0.02 18.38
N ALA A 158 17.67 1.07 17.60
CA ALA A 158 17.79 2.43 18.07
C ALA A 158 16.42 3.11 18.40
N GLY A 159 15.29 2.44 18.13
CA GLY A 159 13.95 2.92 18.46
C GLY A 159 13.32 3.88 17.45
N LEU A 160 13.97 4.17 16.32
CA LEU A 160 13.40 5.02 15.27
C LEU A 160 12.34 4.30 14.44
N ILE A 161 12.39 2.97 14.40
CA ILE A 161 11.50 2.10 13.64
C ILE A 161 10.96 1.03 14.58
N ARG A 162 9.64 0.79 14.58
CA ARG A 162 9.04 -0.28 15.37
C ARG A 162 9.07 -1.62 14.62
N HIS A 163 8.58 -1.65 13.39
CA HIS A 163 8.53 -2.85 12.55
C HIS A 163 9.13 -2.65 11.17
N LEU A 164 9.62 -3.75 10.58
CA LEU A 164 10.30 -3.74 9.28
C LEU A 164 9.50 -4.52 8.23
N GLY A 165 9.49 -3.97 7.02
CA GLY A 165 8.95 -4.61 5.83
C GLY A 165 9.91 -4.48 4.66
N VAL A 166 9.61 -5.18 3.57
CA VAL A 166 10.35 -5.10 2.30
C VAL A 166 9.40 -4.87 1.14
N SER A 167 9.85 -4.22 0.07
CA SER A 167 9.01 -3.93 -1.09
C SER A 167 9.73 -4.10 -2.41
N ALA A 168 9.01 -4.64 -3.40
CA ALA A 168 9.50 -5.01 -4.74
C ALA A 168 10.63 -6.04 -4.69
N VAL A 169 10.38 -7.12 -3.97
CA VAL A 169 11.33 -8.19 -3.66
C VAL A 169 10.94 -9.52 -4.29
N GLU A 170 11.91 -10.42 -4.37
CA GLU A 170 11.74 -11.83 -4.79
C GLU A 170 11.89 -12.73 -3.54
N PRO A 171 11.53 -14.03 -3.59
CA PRO A 171 11.64 -14.94 -2.46
C PRO A 171 13.02 -14.93 -1.77
N ARG A 172 14.10 -14.87 -2.54
CA ARG A 172 15.47 -14.82 -2.02
C ARG A 172 15.74 -13.58 -1.15
N HIS A 173 15.21 -12.43 -1.53
CA HIS A 173 15.38 -11.18 -0.78
C HIS A 173 14.56 -11.22 0.52
N LEU A 174 13.36 -11.81 0.50
CA LEU A 174 12.59 -12.03 1.73
C LEU A 174 13.37 -12.94 2.69
N ALA A 175 14.02 -13.99 2.18
CA ALA A 175 14.88 -14.86 2.99
C ALA A 175 16.09 -14.10 3.58
N GLU A 176 16.76 -13.26 2.80
CA GLU A 176 17.85 -12.38 3.28
C GLU A 176 17.39 -11.48 4.43
N ALA A 177 16.28 -10.76 4.25
CA ALA A 177 15.76 -9.84 5.26
C ALA A 177 15.41 -10.57 6.57
N ARG A 178 14.76 -11.74 6.47
CA ARG A 178 14.36 -12.54 7.64
C ARG A 178 15.55 -13.15 8.39
N ALA A 179 16.69 -13.36 7.73
CA ALA A 179 17.91 -13.79 8.40
C ALA A 179 18.52 -12.67 9.28
N ILE A 180 18.14 -11.43 9.04
CA ILE A 180 18.69 -10.23 9.70
C ILE A 180 17.77 -9.74 10.82
N ALA A 181 16.48 -9.57 10.55
CA ALA A 181 15.51 -9.05 11.52
C ALA A 181 14.08 -9.53 11.22
N PRO A 182 13.14 -9.46 12.18
CA PRO A 182 11.74 -9.78 11.93
C PRO A 182 11.13 -8.92 10.82
N VAL A 183 10.52 -9.57 9.83
CA VAL A 183 9.79 -8.93 8.72
C VAL A 183 8.29 -9.12 8.97
N VAL A 184 7.53 -8.03 9.07
CA VAL A 184 6.08 -8.09 9.34
C VAL A 184 5.22 -7.97 8.08
N CYS A 185 5.79 -7.45 7.00
CA CYS A 185 5.08 -7.25 5.74
C CYS A 185 5.99 -7.24 4.50
N VAL A 186 5.40 -7.64 3.37
CA VAL A 186 5.99 -7.52 2.03
C VAL A 186 5.04 -6.74 1.14
N GLN A 187 5.55 -5.72 0.44
CA GLN A 187 4.76 -4.92 -0.49
C GLN A 187 5.23 -5.08 -1.94
N ASN A 188 4.50 -5.85 -2.75
CA ASN A 188 4.84 -6.16 -4.14
C ASN A 188 3.74 -5.74 -5.11
N ARG A 189 4.04 -5.76 -6.41
CA ARG A 189 3.01 -5.58 -7.44
C ARG A 189 2.16 -6.83 -7.48
N TYR A 190 0.84 -6.67 -7.49
CA TYR A 190 -0.05 -7.80 -7.64
C TYR A 190 -1.42 -7.30 -8.06
N ALA A 191 -1.96 -7.86 -9.14
CA ALA A 191 -3.24 -7.45 -9.69
C ALA A 191 -3.86 -8.61 -10.49
N VAL A 192 -5.19 -8.54 -10.69
CA VAL A 192 -5.96 -9.55 -11.42
C VAL A 192 -5.51 -9.68 -12.88
N ASP A 193 -4.94 -8.63 -13.46
CA ASP A 193 -4.44 -8.55 -14.84
C ASP A 193 -2.91 -8.62 -14.92
N ARG A 194 -2.23 -9.03 -13.84
CA ARG A 194 -0.77 -9.16 -13.79
C ARG A 194 -0.38 -10.54 -13.25
N PRO A 195 -0.38 -11.58 -14.09
CA PRO A 195 0.22 -12.87 -13.72
C PRO A 195 1.74 -12.70 -13.58
N ASP A 196 2.29 -13.11 -12.44
CA ASP A 196 3.74 -13.10 -12.20
C ASP A 196 4.07 -14.23 -11.21
N PRO A 197 4.68 -15.35 -11.67
CA PRO A 197 4.97 -16.49 -10.82
C PRO A 197 5.85 -16.17 -9.60
N VAL A 198 6.69 -15.14 -9.70
CA VAL A 198 7.55 -14.70 -8.60
C VAL A 198 6.70 -14.03 -7.51
N ASP A 199 5.80 -13.13 -7.90
CA ASP A 199 4.89 -12.48 -6.95
C ASP A 199 3.89 -13.47 -6.36
N ASP A 200 3.43 -14.48 -7.13
CA ASP A 200 2.59 -15.58 -6.64
C ASP A 200 3.32 -16.42 -5.57
N GLU A 201 4.61 -16.71 -5.77
CA GLU A 201 5.43 -17.41 -4.77
C GLU A 201 5.61 -16.58 -3.50
N VAL A 202 5.89 -15.27 -3.63
CA VAL A 202 6.04 -14.37 -2.48
C VAL A 202 4.74 -14.26 -1.69
N LEU A 203 3.59 -14.15 -2.37
CA LEU A 203 2.26 -14.13 -1.73
C LEU A 203 2.03 -15.40 -0.89
N ARG A 204 2.34 -16.59 -1.45
CA ARG A 204 2.19 -17.87 -0.76
C ARG A 204 3.12 -17.95 0.46
N LEU A 205 4.41 -17.62 0.27
CA LEU A 205 5.40 -17.63 1.35
C LEU A 205 5.00 -16.69 2.50
N CYS A 206 4.43 -15.52 2.19
CA CYS A 206 3.93 -14.61 3.21
C CYS A 206 2.81 -15.26 4.05
N GLY A 207 1.86 -15.93 3.40
CA GLY A 207 0.76 -16.62 4.08
C GLY A 207 1.24 -17.75 4.99
N GLU A 208 2.17 -18.58 4.51
CA GLU A 208 2.76 -19.69 5.28
C GLU A 208 3.58 -19.21 6.49
N GLN A 209 4.15 -18.01 6.41
CA GLN A 209 5.06 -17.46 7.41
C GLN A 209 4.39 -16.45 8.35
N GLY A 210 3.09 -16.19 8.18
CA GLY A 210 2.37 -15.20 8.99
C GLY A 210 2.81 -13.75 8.71
N ILE A 211 3.27 -13.45 7.50
CA ILE A 211 3.71 -12.13 7.07
C ILE A 211 2.59 -11.49 6.23
N ALA A 212 2.31 -10.21 6.45
CA ALA A 212 1.31 -9.51 5.65
C ALA A 212 1.81 -9.33 4.21
N PHE A 213 0.95 -9.59 3.22
CA PHE A 213 1.21 -9.25 1.83
C PHE A 213 0.40 -8.02 1.44
N VAL A 214 1.08 -6.96 0.99
CA VAL A 214 0.48 -5.66 0.71
C VAL A 214 0.62 -5.36 -0.77
N PRO A 215 -0.39 -5.62 -1.61
CA PRO A 215 -0.29 -5.42 -3.04
C PRO A 215 -0.40 -3.93 -3.41
N PHE A 216 0.59 -3.42 -4.15
CA PHE A 216 0.48 -2.13 -4.82
C PHE A 216 0.08 -2.30 -6.29
N TYR A 217 -0.60 -1.28 -6.82
CA TYR A 217 -1.21 -1.30 -8.15
C TYR A 217 -2.30 -2.37 -8.36
N ALA A 218 -2.92 -2.90 -7.31
CA ALA A 218 -4.05 -3.83 -7.42
C ALA A 218 -5.21 -3.27 -8.28
N VAL A 219 -5.50 -1.97 -8.12
CA VAL A 219 -6.51 -1.25 -8.94
C VAL A 219 -5.93 -0.78 -10.28
N ALA A 220 -4.68 -0.32 -10.28
CA ALA A 220 -4.03 0.26 -11.46
C ALA A 220 -3.58 -0.79 -12.50
N GLY A 221 -3.40 -2.04 -12.10
CA GLY A 221 -2.92 -3.10 -12.97
C GLY A 221 -1.61 -2.71 -13.65
N GLU A 222 -1.56 -2.92 -14.96
CA GLU A 222 -0.42 -2.57 -15.81
C GLU A 222 -0.15 -1.07 -15.91
N ALA A 223 -1.17 -0.22 -15.85
CA ALA A 223 -1.01 1.24 -15.92
C ALA A 223 -0.20 1.80 -14.74
N GLY A 224 -0.16 1.07 -13.62
CA GLY A 224 0.74 1.33 -12.50
C GLY A 224 0.68 2.77 -11.96
N ALA A 225 1.77 3.52 -12.19
CA ALA A 225 1.91 4.88 -11.66
C ALA A 225 0.96 5.89 -12.35
N GLU A 226 0.47 5.59 -13.55
CA GLU A 226 -0.37 6.50 -14.34
C GLU A 226 -1.77 6.60 -13.75
N GLY A 227 -2.40 5.49 -13.38
CA GLY A 227 -3.77 5.53 -12.87
C GLY A 227 -4.45 4.18 -12.77
N ALA A 228 -5.67 4.19 -12.21
CA ALA A 228 -6.63 3.13 -12.48
C ALA A 228 -6.89 3.08 -14.00
N THR A 229 -6.88 1.87 -14.57
CA THR A 229 -7.27 1.69 -15.98
C THR A 229 -8.77 1.99 -16.14
N THR A 230 -9.18 2.47 -17.30
CA THR A 230 -10.60 2.52 -17.69
C THR A 230 -11.02 1.29 -18.51
N ALA A 231 -10.04 0.56 -19.04
CA ALA A 231 -10.23 -0.70 -19.73
C ALA A 231 -10.17 -1.86 -18.73
N HIS A 232 -11.27 -2.60 -18.61
CA HIS A 232 -11.37 -3.75 -17.72
C HIS A 232 -11.71 -5.00 -18.51
N ASP A 233 -11.17 -6.13 -18.06
CA ASP A 233 -11.50 -7.45 -18.58
C ASP A 233 -13.01 -7.72 -18.51
N ALA A 234 -13.54 -8.46 -19.51
CA ALA A 234 -14.97 -8.75 -19.61
C ALA A 234 -15.51 -9.48 -18.37
N GLU A 235 -14.71 -10.33 -17.74
CA GLU A 235 -15.08 -11.03 -16.50
C GLU A 235 -15.16 -10.08 -15.32
N VAL A 236 -14.23 -9.12 -15.19
CA VAL A 236 -14.29 -8.08 -14.14
C VAL A 236 -15.58 -7.28 -14.30
N LEU A 237 -15.94 -6.89 -15.52
CA LEU A 237 -17.18 -6.17 -15.81
C LEU A 237 -18.44 -7.00 -15.52
N ALA A 238 -18.40 -8.31 -15.81
CA ALA A 238 -19.52 -9.21 -15.55
C ALA A 238 -19.77 -9.39 -14.05
N VAL A 239 -18.72 -9.62 -13.26
CA VAL A 239 -18.80 -9.71 -11.79
C VAL A 239 -19.25 -8.37 -11.19
N ALA A 240 -18.73 -7.24 -11.68
CA ALA A 240 -19.15 -5.92 -11.22
C ALA A 240 -20.66 -5.71 -11.38
N ARG A 241 -21.22 -6.07 -12.55
CA ARG A 241 -22.67 -6.01 -12.79
C ARG A 241 -23.46 -6.94 -11.87
N ALA A 242 -22.99 -8.16 -11.62
CA ALA A 242 -23.67 -9.13 -10.77
C ALA A 242 -23.78 -8.64 -9.30
N HIS A 243 -22.78 -7.91 -8.82
CA HIS A 243 -22.74 -7.37 -7.46
C HIS A 243 -23.26 -5.93 -7.33
N GLY A 244 -23.62 -5.27 -8.43
CA GLY A 244 -23.95 -3.84 -8.42
C GLY A 244 -22.78 -2.95 -7.94
N ALA A 245 -21.55 -3.39 -8.20
CA ALA A 245 -20.31 -2.78 -7.73
C ALA A 245 -19.52 -2.16 -8.88
N SER A 246 -18.53 -1.32 -8.57
CA SER A 246 -17.60 -0.83 -9.58
C SER A 246 -16.52 -1.88 -9.92
N PRO A 247 -15.92 -1.85 -11.13
CA PRO A 247 -14.80 -2.73 -11.47
C PRO A 247 -13.64 -2.62 -10.49
N THR A 248 -13.36 -1.42 -9.97
CA THR A 248 -12.38 -1.17 -8.92
C THR A 248 -12.67 -1.96 -7.65
N GLN A 249 -13.93 -1.97 -7.20
CA GLN A 249 -14.34 -2.76 -6.04
C GLN A 249 -14.14 -4.25 -6.26
N VAL A 250 -14.44 -4.78 -7.45
CA VAL A 250 -14.17 -6.19 -7.78
C VAL A 250 -12.69 -6.51 -7.71
N ARG A 251 -11.82 -5.64 -8.23
CA ARG A 251 -10.35 -5.83 -8.18
C ARG A 251 -9.82 -5.84 -6.75
N ILE A 252 -10.30 -4.93 -5.90
CA ILE A 252 -9.94 -4.89 -4.47
C ILE A 252 -10.46 -6.15 -3.77
N ALA A 253 -11.72 -6.52 -4.00
CA ALA A 253 -12.32 -7.71 -3.41
C ALA A 253 -11.55 -8.97 -3.81
N TRP A 254 -11.26 -9.17 -5.11
CA TRP A 254 -10.46 -10.30 -5.59
C TRP A 254 -9.08 -10.35 -4.92
N THR A 255 -8.44 -9.21 -4.75
CA THR A 255 -7.14 -9.08 -4.07
C THR A 255 -7.23 -9.54 -2.62
N LEU A 256 -8.26 -9.13 -1.89
CA LEU A 256 -8.51 -9.58 -0.52
C LEU A 256 -8.85 -11.08 -0.43
N HIS A 257 -9.37 -11.70 -1.49
CA HIS A 257 -9.64 -13.16 -1.50
C HIS A 257 -8.38 -14.01 -1.69
N GLN A 258 -7.22 -13.41 -1.91
CA GLN A 258 -5.95 -14.16 -2.04
C GLN A 258 -5.41 -14.68 -0.69
N GLY A 259 -5.99 -14.26 0.43
CA GLY A 259 -5.71 -14.80 1.75
C GLY A 259 -5.93 -13.80 2.88
N PRO A 260 -6.15 -14.27 4.12
CA PRO A 260 -6.37 -13.38 5.28
C PRO A 260 -5.18 -12.47 5.57
N HIS A 261 -3.96 -12.87 5.16
CA HIS A 261 -2.72 -12.10 5.28
C HIS A 261 -2.60 -10.93 4.30
N VAL A 262 -3.55 -10.76 3.39
CA VAL A 262 -3.51 -9.71 2.37
C VAL A 262 -4.17 -8.42 2.87
N LEU A 263 -3.44 -7.30 2.75
CA LEU A 263 -3.90 -5.95 3.11
C LEU A 263 -3.94 -5.05 1.88
N ALA A 264 -5.13 -4.64 1.45
CA ALA A 264 -5.30 -3.76 0.31
C ALA A 264 -5.12 -2.29 0.71
N ILE A 265 -4.33 -1.52 -0.04
CA ILE A 265 -4.07 -0.08 0.20
C ILE A 265 -4.43 0.78 -1.02
N PRO A 266 -5.67 0.74 -1.53
CA PRO A 266 -6.05 1.53 -2.70
C PRO A 266 -5.85 3.03 -2.42
N GLY A 267 -5.17 3.72 -3.32
CA GLY A 267 -4.93 5.16 -3.21
C GLY A 267 -5.94 5.97 -4.01
N THR A 268 -6.44 7.06 -3.44
CA THR A 268 -7.37 7.98 -4.10
C THR A 268 -7.26 9.39 -3.54
N GLY A 269 -7.46 10.41 -4.39
CA GLY A 269 -7.70 11.80 -3.99
C GLY A 269 -9.19 12.18 -4.01
N ASN A 270 -10.08 11.22 -4.28
CA ASN A 270 -11.53 11.42 -4.34
C ASN A 270 -12.23 10.76 -3.14
N PRO A 271 -12.96 11.52 -2.29
CA PRO A 271 -13.73 10.97 -1.17
C PRO A 271 -14.75 9.90 -1.56
N ASP A 272 -15.41 10.03 -2.72
CA ASP A 272 -16.41 9.05 -3.14
C ASP A 272 -15.77 7.70 -3.48
N HIS A 273 -14.64 7.73 -4.21
CA HIS A 273 -13.85 6.53 -4.47
C HIS A 273 -13.31 5.91 -3.17
N LEU A 274 -13.01 6.71 -2.15
CA LEU A 274 -12.57 6.18 -0.85
C LEU A 274 -13.69 5.35 -0.21
N VAL A 275 -14.93 5.85 -0.23
CA VAL A 275 -16.10 5.11 0.27
C VAL A 275 -16.28 3.81 -0.51
N GLU A 276 -16.19 3.84 -1.84
CA GLU A 276 -16.25 2.63 -2.67
C GLU A 276 -15.13 1.63 -2.34
N ASN A 277 -13.89 2.11 -2.21
CA ASN A 277 -12.72 1.30 -1.89
C ASN A 277 -12.86 0.60 -0.54
N VAL A 278 -13.39 1.28 0.48
CA VAL A 278 -13.66 0.67 1.79
C VAL A 278 -14.79 -0.35 1.67
N ALA A 279 -15.88 -0.01 0.98
CA ALA A 279 -17.00 -0.91 0.76
C ALA A 279 -16.61 -2.21 0.01
N ALA A 280 -15.55 -2.17 -0.81
CA ALA A 280 -15.00 -3.37 -1.46
C ALA A 280 -14.59 -4.48 -0.46
N GLY A 281 -14.25 -4.11 0.78
CA GLY A 281 -13.93 -5.05 1.85
C GLY A 281 -15.10 -5.96 2.25
N ALA A 282 -16.35 -5.54 2.01
CA ALA A 282 -17.54 -6.32 2.32
C ALA A 282 -17.99 -7.23 1.15
N LEU A 283 -17.46 -7.05 -0.06
CA LEU A 283 -17.81 -7.90 -1.20
C LEU A 283 -17.31 -9.34 -0.93
N ARG A 284 -18.18 -10.31 -1.18
CA ARG A 284 -17.87 -11.74 -1.09
C ARG A 284 -18.04 -12.34 -2.47
N LEU A 285 -16.92 -12.68 -3.10
CA LEU A 285 -16.91 -13.30 -4.42
C LEU A 285 -17.12 -14.80 -4.24
N THR A 286 -17.98 -15.38 -5.06
CA THR A 286 -18.21 -16.83 -5.09
C THR A 286 -17.00 -17.57 -5.66
N ASP A 287 -16.87 -18.86 -5.37
CA ASP A 287 -15.80 -19.70 -5.91
C ASP A 287 -15.76 -19.69 -7.44
N ASP A 288 -16.94 -19.68 -8.08
CA ASP A 288 -17.07 -19.59 -9.54
C ASP A 288 -16.60 -18.24 -10.08
N GLU A 289 -16.89 -17.13 -9.39
CA GLU A 289 -16.40 -15.80 -9.77
C GLU A 289 -14.89 -15.70 -9.61
N LEU A 290 -14.35 -16.22 -8.51
CA LEU A 290 -12.90 -16.28 -8.29
C LEU A 290 -12.22 -17.14 -9.36
N ALA A 291 -12.79 -18.29 -9.71
CA ALA A 291 -12.26 -19.16 -10.77
C ALA A 291 -12.23 -18.45 -12.13
N ARG A 292 -13.28 -17.72 -12.50
CA ARG A 292 -13.33 -16.93 -13.75
C ARG A 292 -12.31 -15.80 -13.76
N LEU A 293 -12.21 -15.02 -12.67
CA LEU A 293 -11.22 -13.95 -12.55
C LEU A 293 -9.78 -14.49 -12.59
N ASN A 294 -9.52 -15.62 -11.94
CA ASN A 294 -8.21 -16.30 -11.99
C ASN A 294 -7.90 -16.88 -13.37
N ALA A 295 -8.90 -17.32 -14.13
CA ALA A 295 -8.72 -17.74 -15.52
C ALA A 295 -8.38 -16.53 -16.41
N ALA A 296 -9.11 -15.42 -16.28
CA ALA A 296 -8.80 -14.18 -16.99
C ALA A 296 -7.36 -13.69 -16.72
N ARG A 297 -6.91 -13.78 -15.45
CA ARG A 297 -5.52 -13.47 -15.06
C ARG A 297 -4.47 -14.25 -15.84
N ARG A 298 -4.74 -15.51 -16.20
CA ARG A 298 -3.80 -16.37 -16.93
C ARG A 298 -3.76 -16.12 -18.43
N HIS A 299 -4.79 -15.48 -18.98
CA HIS A 299 -4.94 -15.28 -20.43
C HIS A 299 -4.60 -13.84 -20.89
N GLY A 300 -4.44 -12.89 -19.96
CA GLY A 300 -4.12 -11.49 -20.26
C GLY A 300 -2.63 -11.18 -20.42
N GLY A 301 -1.85 -12.05 -21.06
CA GLY A 301 -0.42 -11.85 -21.36
C GLY A 301 -0.15 -11.68 -22.85
#